data_AF-A0A961CQM8-F1
#
_entry.id   AF-A0A961CQM8-F1
#
_cell.length_a   1.000
_cell.length_b   1.000
_cell.length_c   1.000
_cell.angle_alpha   90.00
_cell.angle_beta   90.00
_cell.angle_gamma   90.00
#
_symmetry.space_group_name_H-M   'P 1'
#
loop_
_entity.id
_entity.type
_entity.pdbx_description
1 polymer ?
#
loop_
_entity_poly.entity_id
_entity_poly.type
_entity_poly.pdbx_seq_one_letter_code
_entity_poly.pdbx_strand_id
1 'polypeptide(L)'
;CLVTSTQTTASWVADLRGAAPGPDATPARHWVTATAAPCTSIFVPVRVDEPAELGPAPDDRFDAATRWWRHEVLHRATMCDPQSLLPRYTAERDVVEAAWRADPPSTDEAMRAAEGLEARWTEDVVGATQPDRRPRWVRRQWTKLDRDAGVPVVDVHGSGRYRPALESIRAVAPLGSSDALRRGA
;
A
#
# COMPACT_ATOMS: atom_id res chain seq x y z
N CYS A 1 -16.08 -26.56 4.27
CA CYS A 1 -16.32 -25.25 3.65
C CYS A 1 -16.32 -24.22 4.79
N LEU A 2 -15.17 -23.63 5.11
CA LEU A 2 -15.16 -22.44 5.97
C LEU A 2 -15.36 -21.27 5.01
N VAL A 3 -16.52 -20.64 5.08
CA VAL A 3 -16.82 -19.41 4.34
C VAL A 3 -15.96 -18.32 4.98
N THR A 4 -14.72 -18.19 4.53
CA THR A 4 -13.92 -17.01 4.84
C THR A 4 -14.38 -15.93 3.88
N SER A 5 -15.17 -14.98 4.37
CA SER A 5 -15.47 -13.77 3.62
C SER A 5 -14.15 -13.03 3.36
N THR A 6 -13.70 -13.03 2.11
CA THR A 6 -12.57 -12.20 1.68
C THR A 6 -13.10 -10.79 1.47
N GLN A 7 -12.84 -9.90 2.43
CA GLN A 7 -13.11 -8.47 2.30
C GLN A 7 -11.79 -7.72 2.16
N THR A 8 -11.78 -6.72 1.29
CA THR A 8 -10.72 -5.71 1.23
C THR A 8 -11.29 -4.43 1.84
N THR A 9 -10.53 -3.78 2.72
CA THR A 9 -11.00 -2.58 3.44
C THR A 9 -9.97 -1.47 3.26
N ALA A 10 -10.43 -0.33 2.76
CA ALA A 10 -9.68 0.92 2.75
C ALA A 10 -10.15 1.81 3.92
N SER A 11 -9.42 2.89 4.21
CA SER A 11 -9.86 3.88 5.21
C SER A 11 -9.84 5.30 4.63
N TRP A 12 -10.82 6.09 5.04
CA TRP A 12 -11.02 7.48 4.64
C TRP A 12 -11.46 8.27 5.87
N VAL A 13 -10.73 9.32 6.21
CA VAL A 13 -11.06 10.25 7.30
C VAL A 13 -11.26 11.65 6.70
N ALA A 14 -12.44 12.23 6.91
CA ALA A 14 -12.70 13.62 6.53
C ALA A 14 -12.40 14.55 7.72
N ASP A 15 -11.51 15.50 7.49
CA ASP A 15 -11.17 16.57 8.43
C ASP A 15 -11.83 17.88 7.98
N LEU A 16 -12.89 18.24 8.69
CA LEU A 16 -13.73 19.41 8.39
C LEU A 16 -13.25 20.67 9.11
N ARG A 17 -12.18 20.60 9.90
CA ARG A 17 -11.69 21.75 10.67
C ARG A 17 -11.19 22.83 9.73
N GLY A 18 -11.72 24.04 9.87
CA GLY A 18 -11.38 25.18 9.02
C GLY A 18 -12.01 25.14 7.63
N ALA A 19 -12.77 24.09 7.28
CA ALA A 19 -13.54 24.06 6.05
C ALA A 19 -14.74 25.00 6.15
N ALA A 20 -14.97 25.79 5.11
CA ALA A 20 -16.07 26.75 5.04
C ALA A 20 -16.69 26.72 3.64
N PRO A 21 -18.02 26.59 3.49
CA PRO A 21 -18.68 26.73 2.21
C PRO A 21 -18.84 28.21 1.83
N GLY A 22 -19.01 28.50 0.54
CA GLY A 22 -19.32 29.85 0.04
C GLY A 22 -18.50 30.25 -1.19
N PRO A 23 -18.56 31.54 -1.59
CA PRO A 23 -17.78 32.07 -2.70
C PRO A 23 -16.26 31.94 -2.49
N ASP A 24 -15.83 32.03 -1.23
CA ASP A 24 -14.44 31.88 -0.78
C ASP A 24 -14.24 30.53 -0.08
N ALA A 25 -14.79 29.46 -0.65
CA ALA A 25 -14.83 28.16 0.01
C ALA A 25 -13.42 27.64 0.35
N THR A 26 -13.23 27.25 1.61
CA THR A 26 -12.09 26.45 2.04
C THR A 26 -12.56 25.00 2.08
N PRO A 27 -12.11 24.12 1.17
CA PRO A 27 -12.59 22.74 1.17
C PRO A 27 -11.98 21.94 2.31
N ALA A 28 -12.69 20.85 2.66
CA ALA A 28 -12.24 19.91 3.67
C ALA A 28 -10.97 19.17 3.23
N ARG A 29 -10.18 18.76 4.20
CA ARG A 29 -9.03 17.88 3.98
C ARG A 29 -9.45 16.44 4.23
N HIS A 30 -8.95 15.52 3.42
CA HIS A 30 -9.23 14.10 3.58
C HIS A 30 -7.93 13.33 3.79
N TRP A 31 -7.99 12.25 4.54
CA TRP A 31 -6.87 11.35 4.78
C TRP A 31 -7.28 9.96 4.35
N VAL A 32 -6.58 9.42 3.36
CA VAL A 32 -6.96 8.14 2.75
C VAL A 32 -5.77 7.19 2.73
N THR A 33 -6.05 5.89 2.85
CA THR A 33 -5.03 4.87 2.57
C THR A 33 -4.75 4.74 1.08
N ALA A 34 -5.73 5.09 0.22
CA ALA A 34 -5.66 4.95 -1.24
C ALA A 34 -5.19 3.54 -1.70
N THR A 35 -5.48 2.54 -0.86
CA THR A 35 -5.25 1.10 -1.00
C THR A 35 -6.02 0.37 0.12
N ALA A 36 -5.80 -0.93 0.30
CA ALA A 36 -6.39 -1.75 1.34
C ALA A 36 -5.48 -1.96 2.57
N ALA A 37 -5.97 -2.70 3.56
CA ALA A 37 -5.21 -3.12 4.75
C ALA A 37 -4.66 -1.93 5.57
N PRO A 38 -5.53 -1.15 6.26
CA PRO A 38 -5.12 0.06 6.99
C PRO A 38 -4.10 -0.20 8.11
N CYS A 39 -3.95 -1.46 8.55
CA CYS A 39 -2.93 -1.85 9.50
C CYS A 39 -1.51 -1.72 8.95
N THR A 40 -1.32 -1.81 7.63
CA THR A 40 -0.04 -1.70 6.92
C THR A 40 0.07 -0.47 6.04
N SER A 41 -1.03 0.24 5.77
CA SER A 41 -1.05 1.48 4.98
C SER A 41 -0.51 2.69 5.74
N ILE A 42 -0.13 3.70 4.96
CA ILE A 42 0.06 5.09 5.41
C ILE A 42 -1.12 5.95 4.95
N PHE A 43 -1.58 6.86 5.81
CA PHE A 43 -2.62 7.83 5.46
C PHE A 43 -2.04 9.03 4.70
N VAL A 44 -2.53 9.24 3.49
CA VAL A 44 -2.10 10.32 2.61
C VAL A 44 -3.14 11.46 2.64
N PRO A 45 -2.72 12.73 2.80
CA PRO A 45 -3.62 13.87 2.66
C PRO A 45 -4.07 14.02 1.19
N VAL A 46 -5.38 14.12 0.97
CA VAL A 46 -5.99 14.35 -0.35
C VAL A 46 -7.09 15.40 -0.27
N ARG A 47 -7.45 15.96 -1.42
CA ARG A 47 -8.58 16.87 -1.61
C ARG A 47 -9.51 16.28 -2.67
N VAL A 48 -10.83 16.38 -2.46
CA VAL A 48 -11.82 15.72 -3.34
C VAL A 48 -11.83 16.31 -4.74
N ASP A 49 -11.51 17.60 -4.87
CA ASP A 49 -11.40 18.36 -6.11
C ASP A 49 -10.05 18.18 -6.83
N GLU A 50 -9.09 17.48 -6.22
CA GLU A 50 -7.76 17.22 -6.77
C GLU A 50 -7.51 15.71 -6.85
N PRO A 51 -7.95 15.04 -7.92
CA PRO A 51 -7.80 13.60 -8.06
C PRO A 51 -6.31 13.21 -8.17
N ALA A 52 -5.91 12.20 -7.41
CA ALA A 52 -4.57 11.61 -7.50
C ALA A 52 -4.50 10.56 -8.60
N GLU A 53 -3.38 10.51 -9.33
CA GLU A 53 -3.07 9.43 -10.26
C GLU A 53 -2.67 8.16 -9.49
N LEU A 54 -3.53 7.14 -9.50
CA LEU A 54 -3.33 5.87 -8.80
C LEU A 54 -2.69 4.77 -9.66
N GLY A 55 -2.52 5.03 -10.96
CA GLY A 55 -2.10 4.03 -11.93
C GLY A 55 -3.26 3.10 -12.36
N PRO A 56 -2.93 1.91 -12.90
CA PRO A 56 -3.94 0.95 -13.33
C PRO A 56 -4.88 0.52 -12.19
N ALA A 57 -6.15 0.30 -12.54
CA ALA A 57 -7.13 -0.22 -11.59
C ALA A 57 -6.83 -1.69 -11.25
N PRO A 58 -6.91 -2.09 -9.96
CA PRO A 58 -6.69 -3.47 -9.57
C PRO A 58 -7.82 -4.41 -10.01
N ASP A 59 -7.44 -5.65 -10.30
CA ASP A 59 -8.34 -6.80 -10.42
C ASP A 59 -7.88 -7.94 -9.48
N ASP A 60 -8.41 -9.15 -9.67
CA ASP A 60 -8.08 -10.33 -8.87
C ASP A 60 -6.77 -11.01 -9.27
N ARG A 61 -5.99 -10.43 -10.20
CA ARG A 61 -4.73 -10.96 -10.72
C ARG A 61 -3.56 -10.04 -10.40
N PHE A 62 -2.47 -10.61 -9.91
CA PHE A 62 -1.27 -9.87 -9.57
C PHE A 62 -0.77 -9.05 -10.76
N ASP A 63 -0.65 -7.75 -10.53
CA ASP A 63 -0.05 -6.79 -11.45
C ASP A 63 0.97 -5.90 -10.71
N ALA A 64 2.23 -6.00 -11.09
CA ALA A 64 3.33 -5.22 -10.53
C ALA A 64 3.23 -3.71 -10.84
N ALA A 65 2.43 -3.31 -11.83
CA ALA A 65 2.17 -1.91 -12.14
C ALA A 65 1.03 -1.30 -11.31
N THR A 66 0.27 -2.10 -10.58
CA THR A 66 -0.90 -1.62 -9.83
C THR A 66 -0.55 -1.30 -8.37
N ARG A 67 -0.91 -0.10 -7.90
CA ARG A 67 -0.65 0.37 -6.52
C ARG A 67 -1.17 -0.58 -5.45
N TRP A 68 -2.39 -1.08 -5.62
CA TRP A 68 -3.00 -2.01 -4.68
C TRP A 68 -2.18 -3.30 -4.54
N TRP A 69 -1.70 -3.87 -5.65
CA TRP A 69 -0.88 -5.08 -5.63
C TRP A 69 0.50 -4.85 -5.02
N ARG A 70 1.11 -3.69 -5.26
CA ARG A 70 2.36 -3.28 -4.59
C ARG A 70 2.18 -3.27 -3.07
N HIS A 71 1.12 -2.61 -2.59
CA HIS A 71 0.78 -2.59 -1.17
C HIS A 71 0.43 -3.97 -0.64
N GLU A 72 -0.31 -4.76 -1.41
CA GLU A 72 -0.71 -6.10 -1.01
C GLU A 72 0.53 -6.98 -0.78
N VAL A 73 1.60 -6.88 -1.58
CA VAL A 73 2.85 -7.60 -1.28
C VAL A 73 3.42 -7.26 0.10
N LEU A 74 3.44 -5.98 0.51
CA LEU A 74 3.83 -5.57 1.87
C LEU A 74 2.94 -6.21 2.93
N HIS A 75 1.61 -6.10 2.75
CA HIS A 75 0.63 -6.65 3.67
C HIS A 75 0.79 -8.16 3.81
N ARG A 76 0.84 -8.89 2.68
CA ARG A 76 0.99 -10.34 2.65
C ARG A 76 2.29 -10.82 3.29
N ALA A 77 3.38 -10.11 3.11
CA ALA A 77 4.67 -10.39 3.74
C ALA A 77 4.63 -10.12 5.24
N THR A 78 4.05 -8.99 5.66
CA THR A 78 3.85 -8.61 7.07
C THR A 78 3.00 -9.65 7.81
N MET A 79 1.96 -10.20 7.15
CA MET A 79 1.05 -11.16 7.76
C MET A 79 1.68 -12.51 8.10
N CYS A 80 2.90 -12.80 7.64
CA CYS A 80 3.64 -13.99 8.08
C CYS A 80 3.94 -13.96 9.60
N ASP A 81 4.23 -12.78 10.15
CA ASP A 81 4.51 -12.57 11.57
C ASP A 81 4.26 -11.09 11.93
N PRO A 82 2.99 -10.66 12.04
CA PRO A 82 2.65 -9.25 12.25
C PRO A 82 3.31 -8.64 13.49
N GLN A 83 3.47 -9.44 14.54
CA GLN A 83 4.07 -9.01 15.80
C GLN A 83 5.54 -8.60 15.62
N SER A 84 6.27 -9.32 14.77
CA SER A 84 7.69 -9.05 14.51
C SER A 84 7.90 -8.10 13.33
N LEU A 85 6.98 -8.05 12.37
CA LEU A 85 7.16 -7.34 11.10
C LEU A 85 6.54 -5.94 11.08
N LEU A 86 5.41 -5.69 11.76
CA LEU A 86 4.82 -4.33 11.84
C LEU A 86 5.79 -3.31 12.48
N PRO A 87 6.47 -3.61 13.61
CA PRO A 87 7.35 -2.63 14.26
C PRO A 87 8.52 -2.15 13.39
N ARG A 88 8.82 -2.86 12.30
CA ARG A 88 9.90 -2.49 11.38
C ARG A 88 9.63 -1.17 10.64
N TYR A 89 8.37 -0.79 10.47
CA TYR A 89 8.01 0.43 9.75
C TYR A 89 6.95 1.30 10.43
N THR A 90 6.22 0.80 11.44
CA THR A 90 5.19 1.62 12.11
C THR A 90 5.76 2.88 12.75
N ALA A 91 6.98 2.83 13.31
CA ALA A 91 7.60 4.01 13.89
C ALA A 91 7.88 5.11 12.84
N GLU A 92 8.36 4.72 11.65
CA GLU A 92 8.57 5.67 10.54
C GLU A 92 7.24 6.21 10.03
N ARG A 93 6.25 5.33 9.83
CA ARG A 93 4.89 5.73 9.44
C ARG A 93 4.33 6.77 10.40
N ASP A 94 4.38 6.51 11.71
CA ASP A 94 3.79 7.38 12.72
C ASP A 94 4.50 8.76 12.74
N VAL A 95 5.82 8.81 12.53
CA VAL A 95 6.57 10.07 12.39
C VAL A 95 6.15 10.84 11.14
N VAL A 96 6.04 10.17 10.00
CA VAL A 96 5.64 10.81 8.72
C VAL A 96 4.20 11.32 8.81
N GLU A 97 3.27 10.52 9.33
CA GLU A 97 1.87 10.93 9.48
C GLU A 97 1.72 12.09 10.48
N ALA A 98 2.51 12.12 11.55
CA ALA A 98 2.54 13.26 12.47
C ALA A 98 3.04 14.53 11.78
N ALA A 99 4.10 14.42 10.97
CA ALA A 99 4.64 15.54 10.19
C ALA A 99 3.61 16.05 9.16
N TRP A 100 3.00 15.15 8.38
CA TRP A 100 1.97 15.51 7.41
C TRP A 100 0.74 16.11 8.08
N ARG A 101 0.35 15.64 9.27
CA ARG A 101 -0.76 16.24 10.01
C ARG A 101 -0.47 17.69 10.42
N ALA A 102 0.78 18.00 10.75
CA ALA A 102 1.20 19.35 11.15
C ALA A 102 1.35 20.29 9.95
N ASP A 103 1.97 19.80 8.88
CA ASP A 103 2.19 20.54 7.63
C ASP A 103 1.92 19.62 6.43
N PRO A 104 0.67 19.57 5.96
CA PRO A 104 0.28 18.63 4.91
C PRO A 104 0.92 18.98 3.56
N PRO A 105 1.69 18.06 2.95
CA PRO A 105 2.15 18.22 1.57
C PRO A 105 0.98 18.25 0.57
N SER A 106 1.28 18.59 -0.69
CA SER A 106 0.32 18.40 -1.78
C SER A 106 -0.02 16.92 -1.97
N THR A 107 -1.20 16.64 -2.51
CA THR A 107 -1.66 15.27 -2.82
C THR A 107 -0.59 14.49 -3.59
N ASP A 108 -0.03 15.06 -4.66
CA ASP A 108 0.96 14.39 -5.52
C ASP A 108 2.30 14.13 -4.84
N GLU A 109 2.78 15.07 -4.02
CA GLU A 109 4.00 14.87 -3.22
C GLU A 109 3.79 13.76 -2.19
N ALA A 110 2.66 13.78 -1.51
CA ALA A 110 2.31 12.81 -0.49
C ALA A 110 2.14 11.41 -1.07
N MET A 111 1.51 11.29 -2.24
CA MET A 111 1.31 10.03 -2.94
C MET A 111 2.63 9.41 -3.43
N ARG A 112 3.54 10.23 -3.98
CA ARG A 112 4.90 9.79 -4.37
C ARG A 112 5.74 9.40 -3.16
N ALA A 113 5.68 10.18 -2.08
CA ALA A 113 6.39 9.88 -0.85
C ALA A 113 5.88 8.57 -0.21
N ALA A 114 4.55 8.38 -0.15
CA ALA A 114 3.93 7.15 0.33
C ALA A 114 4.37 5.93 -0.48
N GLU A 115 4.40 6.02 -1.80
CA GLU A 115 4.88 4.91 -2.63
C GLU A 115 6.34 4.58 -2.34
N GLY A 116 7.21 5.59 -2.21
CA GLY A 116 8.61 5.38 -1.86
C GLY A 116 8.79 4.73 -0.48
N LEU A 117 8.00 5.15 0.51
CA LEU A 117 7.97 4.57 1.86
C LEU A 117 7.53 3.10 1.82
N GLU A 118 6.39 2.81 1.20
CA GLU A 118 5.85 1.46 1.07
C GLU A 118 6.80 0.52 0.31
N ALA A 119 7.47 1.02 -0.73
CA ALA A 119 8.51 0.27 -1.42
C ALA A 119 9.65 -0.12 -0.45
N ARG A 120 10.21 0.84 0.29
CA ARG A 120 11.26 0.56 1.29
C ARG A 120 10.80 -0.41 2.37
N TRP A 121 9.58 -0.26 2.88
CA TRP A 121 9.03 -1.17 3.88
C TRP A 121 8.84 -2.58 3.34
N THR A 122 8.40 -2.70 2.08
CA THR A 122 8.27 -4.00 1.40
C THR A 122 9.63 -4.68 1.30
N GLU A 123 10.66 -3.93 0.90
CA GLU A 123 12.03 -4.44 0.79
C GLU A 123 12.56 -4.94 2.13
N ASP A 124 12.37 -4.16 3.20
CA ASP A 124 12.80 -4.52 4.53
C ASP A 124 12.04 -5.74 5.08
N VAL A 125 10.71 -5.78 4.94
CA VAL A 125 9.87 -6.89 5.43
C VAL A 125 10.13 -8.19 4.67
N VAL A 126 10.26 -8.15 3.35
CA VAL A 126 10.61 -9.32 2.53
C VAL A 126 12.06 -9.73 2.78
N GLY A 127 12.97 -8.76 2.92
CA GLY A 127 14.39 -8.94 3.21
C GLY A 127 14.67 -9.54 4.59
N ALA A 128 13.82 -9.27 5.58
CA ALA A 128 13.91 -9.85 6.92
C ALA A 128 13.77 -11.39 6.92
N THR A 129 13.14 -11.97 5.89
CA THR A 129 12.94 -13.43 5.75
C THR A 129 12.32 -14.09 7.00
N GLN A 130 11.45 -13.37 7.70
CA GLN A 130 10.90 -13.80 8.97
C GLN A 130 10.07 -15.09 8.79
N PRO A 131 10.27 -16.13 9.62
CA PRO A 131 9.49 -17.35 9.54
C PRO A 131 7.99 -17.11 9.69
N ASP A 132 7.20 -17.86 8.94
CA ASP A 132 5.74 -17.76 8.98
C ASP A 132 5.19 -18.38 10.28
N ARG A 133 4.68 -17.53 11.18
CA ARG A 133 4.11 -17.89 12.48
C ARG A 133 2.66 -18.37 12.39
N ARG A 134 2.02 -18.26 11.21
CA ARG A 134 0.61 -18.62 11.07
C ARG A 134 0.40 -20.14 11.22
N PRO A 135 -0.77 -20.57 11.74
CA PRO A 135 -1.15 -21.99 11.76
C PRO A 135 -1.07 -22.62 10.36
N ARG A 136 -0.77 -23.92 10.28
CA ARG A 136 -0.57 -24.65 9.01
C ARG A 136 -1.76 -24.50 8.05
N TRP A 137 -2.98 -24.49 8.56
CA TRP A 137 -4.18 -24.35 7.73
C TRP A 137 -4.33 -22.93 7.15
N VAL A 138 -3.95 -21.89 7.90
CA VAL A 138 -3.90 -20.50 7.40
C VAL A 138 -2.86 -20.40 6.29
N ARG A 139 -1.66 -20.95 6.50
CA ARG A 139 -0.61 -20.97 5.47
C ARG A 139 -1.06 -21.62 4.17
N ARG A 140 -1.78 -22.75 4.26
CA ARG A 140 -2.37 -23.41 3.09
C ARG A 140 -3.39 -22.53 2.38
N GLN A 141 -4.26 -21.86 3.12
CA GLN A 141 -5.24 -20.92 2.56
C GLN A 141 -4.53 -19.76 1.84
N TRP A 142 -3.50 -19.19 2.45
CA TRP A 142 -2.71 -18.12 1.84
C TRP A 142 -1.95 -18.55 0.60
N THR A 143 -1.37 -19.76 0.58
CA THR A 143 -0.78 -20.31 -0.65
C THR A 143 -1.82 -20.54 -1.75
N LYS A 144 -3.06 -20.90 -1.40
CA LYS A 144 -4.15 -20.95 -2.38
C LYS A 144 -4.46 -19.56 -2.92
N LEU A 145 -4.60 -18.55 -2.06
CA LEU A 145 -4.89 -17.17 -2.47
C LEU A 145 -3.77 -16.59 -3.35
N ASP A 146 -2.50 -16.83 -3.03
CA ASP A 146 -1.38 -16.41 -3.87
C ASP A 146 -1.44 -17.05 -5.26
N ARG A 147 -1.75 -18.36 -5.33
CA ARG A 147 -1.89 -19.08 -6.60
C ARG A 147 -3.07 -18.56 -7.43
N ASP A 148 -4.23 -18.41 -6.79
CA ASP A 148 -5.46 -17.95 -7.43
C ASP A 148 -5.30 -16.52 -7.97
N ALA A 149 -4.51 -15.69 -7.29
CA ALA A 149 -4.11 -14.36 -7.76
C ALA A 149 -2.94 -14.35 -8.76
N GLY A 150 -2.19 -15.44 -8.88
CA GLY A 150 -0.98 -15.47 -9.72
C GLY A 150 0.20 -14.68 -9.15
N VAL A 151 0.27 -14.48 -7.82
CA VAL A 151 1.41 -13.82 -7.17
C VAL A 151 2.66 -14.69 -7.33
N PRO A 152 3.77 -14.17 -7.89
CA PRO A 152 4.99 -14.94 -8.02
C PRO A 152 5.66 -15.10 -6.64
N VAL A 153 5.83 -16.35 -6.22
CA VAL A 153 6.38 -16.71 -4.91
C VAL A 153 7.46 -17.78 -5.05
N VAL A 154 8.41 -17.81 -4.12
CA VAL A 154 9.34 -18.94 -3.94
C VAL A 154 8.84 -19.89 -2.84
N ASP A 155 9.19 -21.17 -2.96
CA ASP A 155 8.82 -22.20 -1.98
C ASP A 155 9.69 -22.12 -0.71
N VAL A 156 9.46 -21.06 0.07
CA VAL A 156 10.05 -20.83 1.39
C VAL A 156 8.96 -20.48 2.39
N HIS A 157 9.17 -20.85 3.65
CA HIS A 157 8.20 -20.61 4.71
C HIS A 157 8.53 -19.31 5.45
N GLY A 158 8.03 -18.16 4.97
CA GLY A 158 8.25 -16.88 5.63
C GLY A 158 7.93 -15.66 4.77
N SER A 159 8.22 -14.46 5.27
CA SER A 159 8.04 -13.19 4.54
C SER A 159 8.88 -13.14 3.25
N GLY A 160 10.00 -13.84 3.21
CA GLY A 160 10.88 -13.95 2.03
C GLY A 160 10.23 -14.65 0.81
N ARG A 161 9.08 -15.31 0.98
CA ARG A 161 8.37 -15.98 -0.14
C ARG A 161 8.00 -15.02 -1.26
N TYR A 162 7.78 -13.75 -0.96
CA TYR A 162 7.33 -12.73 -1.92
C TYR A 162 8.48 -12.02 -2.64
N ARG A 163 9.72 -12.51 -2.51
CA ARG A 163 10.88 -11.95 -3.21
C ARG A 163 10.68 -11.83 -4.73
N PRO A 164 10.13 -12.82 -5.46
CA PRO A 164 9.87 -12.66 -6.89
C PRO A 164 8.84 -11.58 -7.22
N ALA A 165 7.82 -11.40 -6.37
CA ALA A 165 6.84 -10.32 -6.53
C ALA A 165 7.49 -8.96 -6.31
N LEU A 166 8.34 -8.82 -5.29
CA LEU A 166 9.14 -7.61 -5.07
C LEU A 166 10.08 -7.31 -6.26
N GLU A 167 10.73 -8.32 -6.82
CA GLU A 167 11.56 -8.18 -8.02
C GLU A 167 10.75 -7.73 -9.23
N SER A 168 9.54 -8.28 -9.41
CA SER A 168 8.61 -7.86 -10.46
C SER A 168 8.19 -6.40 -10.30
N ILE A 169 7.92 -5.96 -9.07
CA ILE A 169 7.58 -4.56 -8.76
C ILE A 169 8.76 -3.63 -9.08
N ARG A 170 9.98 -4.00 -8.66
CA ARG A 170 11.20 -3.21 -8.92
C ARG A 170 11.55 -3.11 -10.41
N ALA A 171 11.13 -4.08 -11.21
CA ALA A 171 11.34 -4.06 -12.66
C ALA A 171 10.39 -3.08 -13.39
N VAL A 172 9.31 -2.64 -12.74
CA VAL A 172 8.38 -1.64 -13.29
C VAL A 172 8.79 -0.25 -12.82
N ALA A 173 8.56 0.77 -13.66
CA ALA A 173 8.78 2.15 -13.27
C ALA A 173 7.95 2.53 -12.01
N PRO A 174 8.45 3.45 -11.15
CA PRO A 174 7.66 4.03 -10.08
C PRO A 174 6.38 4.68 -10.62
N LEU A 175 5.29 4.61 -9.87
CA LEU A 175 4.05 5.30 -10.23
C LEU A 175 4.33 6.82 -10.25
N GLY A 176 3.73 7.52 -11.21
CA GLY A 176 4.02 8.94 -11.42
C GLY A 176 5.32 9.25 -12.20
N SER A 177 6.10 8.24 -12.60
CA SER A 177 7.13 8.39 -13.63
C SER A 177 6.51 8.30 -15.03
N SER A 178 5.54 9.17 -15.32
CA SER A 178 5.00 9.25 -16.67
C SER A 178 5.87 10.17 -17.51
N ASP A 179 6.52 9.60 -18.52
CA ASP A 179 7.18 10.27 -19.65
C ASP A 179 6.12 10.96 -20.56
N ALA A 180 5.15 11.66 -19.96
CA ALA A 180 4.07 12.40 -20.59
C ALA A 180 4.51 13.81 -21.05
N LEU A 181 5.82 14.06 -21.14
CA LEU A 181 6.43 15.27 -21.70
C LEU A 181 7.15 15.01 -23.04
N ARG A 182 7.07 13.80 -23.62
CA ARG A 182 7.67 13.47 -24.93
C ARG A 182 6.68 13.19 -26.06
N ARG A 183 5.44 13.68 -25.96
CA ARG A 183 4.51 13.76 -27.10
C ARG A 183 3.78 15.10 -27.08
N GLY A 184 4.52 16.13 -27.47
CA GLY A 184 4.07 17.49 -27.71
C GLY A 184 5.14 18.26 -28.46
N ALA A 185 5.52 17.72 -29.62
CA ALA A 185 6.25 18.41 -30.67
C ALA A 185 5.25 18.84 -31.75
#